data_AF-I3D0R5-F1
#
_entry.id   AF-I3D0R5-F1
#
_cell.length_a   1.000
_cell.length_b   1.000
_cell.length_c   1.000
_cell.angle_alpha   90.00
_cell.angle_beta   90.00
_cell.angle_gamma   90.00
#
_symmetry.space_group_name_H-M   'P 1'
#
loop_
_entity.id
_entity.type
_entity.pdbx_description
1 polymer ?
#
loop_
_entity_poly.entity_id
_entity_poly.type
_entity_poly.pdbx_seq_one_letter_code
_entity_poly.pdbx_strand_id
1 'polypeptide(L)'
;MSMRQILTMTSSILQIRHAFGIFFINIAILVSSGSIVSEIAFRNDVPLYYYVLIWIIISGLIFGLQFRKFKLVFSLIRQRMKNSTKWPLQIKIINGVCWAMPFSLIAFFPEFSQYLLLLGIGLGNISTFIFMNKFSGLNNKEQLLVGVISLALILPAFGIDSSFLLENQDIAVLVSRLFIAASYAIGGIYAVYQKD
;
A
#
# COMPACT_ATOMS: atom_id res chain seq x y z
N MET A 1 34.21 7.90 -9.70
CA MET A 1 33.00 7.48 -10.45
C MET A 1 32.80 8.48 -11.58
N SER A 2 32.63 8.05 -12.83
CA SER A 2 32.57 8.97 -13.97
C SER A 2 31.20 9.65 -14.09
N MET A 3 31.14 10.84 -14.68
CA MET A 3 29.89 11.61 -14.88
C MET A 3 28.81 10.80 -15.61
N ARG A 4 29.23 9.95 -16.56
CA ARG A 4 28.35 9.02 -17.29
C ARG A 4 27.74 7.95 -16.38
N GLN A 5 28.51 7.43 -15.42
CA GLN A 5 28.01 6.44 -14.45
C GLN A 5 27.00 7.04 -13.47
N ILE A 6 27.18 8.32 -13.11
CA ILE A 6 26.25 9.04 -12.25
C ILE A 6 24.91 9.23 -12.99
N LEU A 7 24.94 9.70 -14.24
CA LEU A 7 23.73 9.89 -15.06
C LEU A 7 22.96 8.57 -15.31
N THR A 8 23.64 7.45 -15.52
CA THR A 8 22.98 6.14 -15.68
C THR A 8 22.41 5.59 -14.38
N MET A 9 23.05 5.86 -13.23
CA MET A 9 22.49 5.49 -11.93
C MET A 9 21.26 6.32 -11.56
N THR A 10 21.30 7.63 -11.77
CA THR A 10 20.16 8.53 -11.46
C THR A 10 18.92 8.16 -12.29
N SER A 11 19.10 7.95 -13.60
CA SER A 11 18.01 7.51 -14.49
C SER A 11 17.43 6.13 -14.10
N SER A 12 18.25 5.20 -13.57
CA SER A 12 17.77 3.92 -13.07
C SER A 12 16.95 4.05 -11.78
N ILE A 13 17.37 4.92 -10.85
CA ILE A 13 16.64 5.18 -9.60
C ILE A 13 15.29 5.84 -9.88
N LEU A 14 15.25 6.80 -10.81
CA LEU A 14 14.02 7.45 -11.23
C LEU A 14 13.03 6.44 -11.85
N GLN A 15 13.50 5.58 -12.75
CA GLN A 15 12.66 4.54 -13.35
C GLN A 15 12.09 3.58 -12.31
N ILE A 16 12.89 3.18 -11.31
CA ILE A 16 12.40 2.34 -10.20
C ILE A 16 11.33 3.09 -9.39
N ARG A 17 11.52 4.38 -9.12
CA ARG A 17 10.54 5.22 -8.41
C ARG A 17 9.23 5.30 -9.18
N HIS A 18 9.29 5.60 -10.48
CA HIS A 18 8.11 5.64 -11.36
C HIS A 18 7.40 4.29 -11.42
N ALA A 19 8.14 3.19 -11.48
CA ALA A 19 7.58 1.85 -11.44
C ALA A 19 6.83 1.58 -10.13
N PHE A 20 7.38 1.97 -8.98
CA PHE A 20 6.67 1.91 -7.69
C PHE A 20 5.45 2.83 -7.67
N GLY A 21 5.53 4.00 -8.30
CA GLY A 21 4.41 4.92 -8.42
C GLY A 21 3.23 4.31 -9.17
N ILE A 22 3.50 3.72 -10.34
CA ILE A 22 2.51 2.98 -11.12
C ILE A 22 1.93 1.82 -10.30
N PHE A 23 2.76 1.09 -9.56
CA PHE A 23 2.30 0.01 -8.70
C PHE A 23 1.36 0.52 -7.60
N PHE A 24 1.69 1.62 -6.92
CA PHE A 24 0.85 2.22 -5.89
C PHE A 24 -0.49 2.72 -6.44
N ILE A 25 -0.50 3.32 -7.63
CA ILE A 25 -1.75 3.71 -8.30
C ILE A 25 -2.63 2.48 -8.57
N ASN A 26 -2.05 1.38 -9.04
CA ASN A 26 -2.80 0.13 -9.26
C ASN A 26 -3.34 -0.45 -7.94
N ILE A 27 -2.57 -0.41 -6.85
CA ILE A 27 -3.05 -0.80 -5.52
C ILE A 27 -4.21 0.10 -5.07
N ALA A 28 -4.12 1.41 -5.30
CA ALA A 28 -5.21 2.34 -4.96
C ALA A 28 -6.50 2.01 -5.72
N ILE A 29 -6.42 1.77 -7.04
CA ILE A 29 -7.57 1.38 -7.87
C ILE A 29 -8.14 0.04 -7.40
N LEU A 30 -7.27 -0.94 -7.11
CA LEU A 30 -7.68 -2.26 -6.62
C LEU A 30 -8.43 -2.15 -5.29
N VAL A 31 -7.85 -1.44 -4.33
CA VAL A 31 -8.44 -1.31 -2.99
C VAL A 31 -9.75 -0.55 -3.07
N SER A 32 -9.84 0.55 -3.82
CA SER A 32 -11.08 1.32 -3.93
C SER A 32 -12.19 0.53 -4.65
N SER A 33 -11.91 -0.02 -5.83
CA SER A 33 -12.90 -0.80 -6.59
C SER A 33 -13.31 -2.07 -5.85
N GLY A 34 -12.36 -2.82 -5.29
CA GLY A 34 -12.63 -4.01 -4.49
C GLY A 34 -13.51 -3.72 -3.28
N SER A 35 -13.29 -2.59 -2.61
CA SER A 35 -14.09 -2.18 -1.46
C SER A 35 -15.50 -1.75 -1.85
N ILE A 36 -15.64 -0.93 -2.90
CA ILE A 36 -16.96 -0.47 -3.39
C ILE A 36 -17.81 -1.66 -3.88
N VAL A 37 -17.23 -2.55 -4.68
CA VAL A 37 -17.96 -3.73 -5.19
C VAL A 37 -18.30 -4.70 -4.06
N SER A 38 -17.40 -4.88 -3.08
CA SER A 38 -17.69 -5.69 -1.89
C SER A 38 -18.83 -5.10 -1.04
N GLU A 39 -18.87 -3.78 -0.89
CA GLU A 39 -19.98 -3.10 -0.19
C GLU A 39 -21.31 -3.29 -0.91
N ILE A 40 -21.32 -3.12 -2.24
CA ILE A 40 -22.52 -3.37 -3.06
C ILE A 40 -22.97 -4.82 -2.87
N ALA A 41 -22.05 -5.79 -2.92
CA ALA A 41 -22.38 -7.19 -2.68
C ALA A 41 -22.95 -7.43 -1.28
N PHE A 42 -22.40 -6.79 -0.25
CA PHE A 42 -22.90 -6.86 1.12
C PHE A 42 -24.32 -6.31 1.26
N ARG A 43 -24.61 -5.16 0.66
CA ARG A 43 -25.96 -4.56 0.67
C ARG A 43 -27.00 -5.38 -0.09
N ASN A 44 -26.58 -6.32 -0.94
CA ASN A 44 -27.45 -7.21 -1.71
C ASN A 44 -27.44 -8.66 -1.16
N ASP A 45 -27.03 -8.85 0.10
CA ASP A 45 -27.03 -10.14 0.81
C ASP A 45 -26.30 -11.27 0.05
N VAL A 46 -25.26 -10.91 -0.71
CA VAL A 46 -24.48 -11.88 -1.47
C VAL A 46 -23.65 -12.74 -0.50
N PRO A 47 -23.57 -14.07 -0.71
CA PRO A 47 -22.79 -14.97 0.16
C PRO A 47 -21.30 -14.61 0.31
N LEU A 48 -20.73 -14.85 1.51
CA LEU A 48 -19.36 -14.47 1.89
C LEU A 48 -18.25 -14.98 0.92
N TYR A 49 -18.44 -16.12 0.27
CA TYR A 49 -17.43 -16.66 -0.65
C TYR A 49 -17.27 -15.81 -1.92
N TYR A 50 -18.30 -15.03 -2.32
CA TYR A 50 -18.20 -14.13 -3.47
C TYR A 50 -17.30 -12.94 -3.21
N TYR A 51 -17.06 -12.55 -1.96
CA TYR A 51 -16.14 -11.45 -1.63
C TYR A 51 -14.72 -11.80 -2.06
N VAL A 52 -14.29 -13.02 -1.78
CA VAL A 52 -12.98 -13.52 -2.24
C VAL A 52 -12.91 -13.51 -3.77
N LEU A 53 -13.98 -13.96 -4.44
CA LEU A 53 -14.05 -13.93 -5.91
C LEU A 53 -14.01 -12.51 -6.48
N ILE A 54 -14.71 -11.54 -5.86
CA ILE A 54 -14.66 -10.12 -6.22
C ILE A 54 -13.22 -9.62 -6.20
N TRP A 55 -12.49 -9.85 -5.11
CA TRP A 55 -11.10 -9.42 -4.98
C TRP A 55 -10.19 -10.11 -5.99
N ILE A 56 -10.37 -11.41 -6.26
CA ILE A 56 -9.60 -12.15 -7.28
C ILE A 56 -9.87 -11.60 -8.68
N ILE A 57 -11.13 -11.40 -9.05
CA ILE A 57 -11.53 -10.91 -10.37
C ILE A 57 -11.00 -9.49 -10.60
N ILE A 58 -11.22 -8.58 -9.64
CA ILE A 58 -10.76 -7.19 -9.76
C ILE A 58 -9.23 -7.12 -9.85
N SER A 59 -8.52 -7.90 -9.02
CA SER A 59 -7.05 -8.00 -9.10
C SER A 59 -6.61 -8.51 -10.47
N GLY A 60 -7.26 -9.57 -10.96
CA GLY A 60 -7.00 -10.17 -12.27
C GLY A 60 -7.23 -9.19 -13.41
N LEU A 61 -8.29 -8.37 -13.35
CA LEU A 61 -8.57 -7.35 -14.35
C LEU A 61 -7.50 -6.24 -14.33
N ILE A 62 -7.21 -5.66 -13.16
CA ILE A 62 -6.26 -4.54 -13.04
C ILE A 62 -4.86 -4.95 -13.50
N PHE A 63 -4.33 -6.06 -12.98
CA PHE A 63 -2.97 -6.50 -13.32
C PHE A 63 -2.91 -7.26 -14.66
N GLY A 64 -3.96 -8.00 -15.02
CA GLY A 64 -4.02 -8.80 -16.25
C GLY A 64 -4.17 -7.96 -17.51
N LEU A 65 -5.04 -6.94 -17.50
CA LEU A 65 -5.20 -6.05 -18.67
C LEU A 65 -3.92 -5.27 -18.99
N GLN A 66 -3.08 -5.04 -18.00
CA GLN A 66 -1.81 -4.31 -18.14
C GLN A 66 -0.58 -5.23 -18.11
N PHE A 67 -0.74 -6.55 -18.25
CA PHE A 67 0.29 -7.54 -17.96
C PHE A 67 1.66 -7.25 -18.59
N ARG A 68 1.71 -6.86 -19.87
CA ARG A 68 2.98 -6.55 -20.56
C ARG A 68 3.72 -5.37 -19.93
N LYS A 69 2.99 -4.28 -19.63
CA LYS A 69 3.54 -3.09 -18.96
C LYS A 69 3.92 -3.43 -17.52
N PHE A 70 3.09 -4.22 -16.85
CA PHE A 70 3.30 -4.62 -15.46
C PHE A 70 4.48 -5.57 -15.30
N LYS A 71 4.80 -6.41 -16.29
CA LYS A 71 6.00 -7.27 -16.29
C LYS A 71 7.29 -6.44 -16.19
N LEU A 72 7.36 -5.31 -16.89
CA LEU A 72 8.50 -4.39 -16.82
C LEU A 72 8.58 -3.69 -15.47
N VAL A 73 7.44 -3.14 -15.01
CA VAL A 73 7.30 -2.52 -13.68
C VAL A 73 7.72 -3.50 -12.57
N PHE A 74 7.25 -4.74 -12.63
CA PHE A 74 7.56 -5.78 -11.65
C PHE A 74 9.04 -6.16 -11.64
N SER A 75 9.70 -6.18 -12.79
CA SER A 75 11.15 -6.41 -12.86
C SER A 75 11.94 -5.34 -12.09
N LEU A 76 11.57 -4.06 -12.26
CA LEU A 76 12.17 -2.93 -11.56
C LEU A 76 11.87 -2.97 -10.06
N ILE A 77 10.63 -3.30 -9.69
CA ILE A 77 10.23 -3.48 -8.28
C ILE A 77 11.04 -4.59 -7.63
N ARG A 78 11.15 -5.75 -8.29
CA ARG A 78 11.95 -6.88 -7.81
C ARG A 78 13.41 -6.49 -7.62
N GLN A 79 13.98 -5.69 -8.53
CA GLN A 79 15.34 -5.19 -8.38
C GLN A 79 15.50 -4.35 -7.11
N ARG A 80 14.56 -3.46 -6.79
CA ARG A 80 14.57 -2.73 -5.52
C ARG A 80 14.41 -3.66 -4.32
N MET A 81 13.51 -4.64 -4.39
CA MET A 81 13.28 -5.59 -3.29
C MET A 81 14.51 -6.45 -2.98
N LYS A 82 15.42 -6.69 -3.94
CA LYS A 82 16.71 -7.36 -3.66
C LYS A 82 17.59 -6.59 -2.67
N ASN A 83 17.32 -5.31 -2.42
CA ASN A 83 18.02 -4.59 -1.37
C ASN A 83 17.63 -5.07 0.03
N SER A 84 16.35 -5.40 0.25
CA SER A 84 15.89 -5.86 1.56
C SER A 84 16.39 -7.27 1.92
N THR A 85 16.77 -8.08 0.94
CA THR A 85 17.37 -9.39 1.19
C THR A 85 18.77 -9.28 1.82
N LYS A 86 19.45 -8.14 1.67
CA LYS A 86 20.77 -7.87 2.27
C LYS A 86 20.68 -7.28 3.67
N TRP A 87 19.49 -6.91 4.15
CA TRP A 87 19.34 -6.34 5.49
C TRP A 87 19.68 -7.35 6.58
N PRO A 88 20.15 -6.88 7.76
CA PRO A 88 20.28 -7.73 8.94
C PRO A 88 18.97 -8.43 9.27
N LEU A 89 19.04 -9.66 9.80
CA LEU A 89 17.86 -10.48 10.10
C LEU A 89 16.88 -9.75 11.02
N GLN A 90 17.38 -9.10 12.07
CA GLN A 90 16.57 -8.33 13.03
C GLN A 90 15.73 -7.25 12.33
N ILE A 91 16.32 -6.55 11.35
CA ILE A 91 15.63 -5.51 10.59
C ILE A 91 14.54 -6.09 9.69
N LYS A 92 14.78 -7.26 9.09
CA LYS A 92 13.75 -7.97 8.32
C LYS A 92 12.58 -8.38 9.21
N ILE A 93 12.87 -8.88 10.42
CA ILE A 93 11.84 -9.26 11.40
C ILE A 93 11.03 -8.03 11.81
N ILE A 94 11.69 -6.93 12.21
CA ILE A 94 11.00 -5.70 12.61
C ILE A 94 10.12 -5.17 11.47
N ASN A 95 10.66 -5.08 10.25
CA ASN A 95 9.88 -4.68 9.08
C ASN A 95 8.69 -5.61 8.85
N GLY A 96 8.92 -6.93 8.91
CA GLY A 96 7.88 -7.94 8.77
C GLY A 96 6.78 -7.79 9.82
N VAL A 97 7.14 -7.51 11.07
CA VAL A 97 6.20 -7.23 12.17
C VAL A 97 5.39 -5.97 11.90
N CYS A 98 6.04 -4.87 11.48
CA CYS A 98 5.33 -3.62 11.13
C CYS A 98 4.28 -3.82 10.02
N TRP A 99 4.53 -4.75 9.08
CA TRP A 99 3.56 -5.14 8.06
C TRP A 99 2.49 -6.08 8.62
N ALA A 100 2.88 -7.22 9.19
CA ALA A 100 1.96 -8.34 9.43
C ALA A 100 1.19 -8.24 10.76
N MET A 101 1.79 -7.67 11.80
CA MET A 101 1.20 -7.67 13.15
C MET A 101 -0.14 -6.93 13.20
N PRO A 102 -0.28 -5.69 12.67
CA PRO A 102 -1.58 -5.01 12.72
C PRO A 102 -2.69 -5.79 12.00
N PHE A 103 -2.41 -6.40 10.84
CA PHE A 103 -3.41 -7.24 10.15
C PHE A 103 -3.72 -8.52 10.90
N SER A 104 -2.74 -9.14 11.56
CA SER A 104 -2.96 -10.35 12.35
C SER A 104 -3.84 -10.07 13.57
N LEU A 105 -3.71 -8.88 14.16
CA LEU A 105 -4.53 -8.45 15.29
C LEU A 105 -6.02 -8.30 14.92
N ILE A 106 -6.38 -8.11 13.65
CA ILE A 106 -7.78 -8.03 13.20
C ILE A 106 -8.53 -9.33 13.52
N ALA A 107 -7.86 -10.48 13.48
CA ALA A 107 -8.48 -11.76 13.83
C ALA A 107 -8.86 -11.87 15.31
N PHE A 108 -8.18 -11.13 16.18
CA PHE A 108 -8.43 -11.11 17.63
C PHE A 108 -9.30 -9.92 18.05
N PHE A 109 -9.26 -8.83 17.30
CA PHE A 109 -9.96 -7.58 17.58
C PHE A 109 -10.62 -7.01 16.30
N PRO A 110 -11.64 -7.69 15.75
CA PRO A 110 -12.30 -7.29 14.50
C PRO A 110 -12.95 -5.90 14.59
N GLU A 111 -13.40 -5.48 15.77
CA GLU A 111 -13.97 -4.16 16.04
C GLU A 111 -12.99 -2.99 15.80
N PHE A 112 -11.68 -3.26 15.78
CA PHE A 112 -10.66 -2.26 15.47
C PHE A 112 -10.11 -2.40 14.05
N SER A 113 -10.77 -3.18 13.18
CA SER A 113 -10.26 -3.48 11.84
C SER A 113 -9.92 -2.24 11.01
N GLN A 114 -10.78 -1.22 11.03
CA GLN A 114 -10.58 0.07 10.37
C GLN A 114 -9.28 0.77 10.78
N TYR A 115 -8.94 0.72 12.07
CA TYR A 115 -7.72 1.34 12.61
C TYR A 115 -6.50 0.48 12.34
N LEU A 116 -6.62 -0.84 12.54
CA LEU A 116 -5.54 -1.80 12.34
C LEU A 116 -5.12 -1.89 10.86
N LEU A 117 -6.05 -1.73 9.93
CA LEU A 117 -5.78 -1.62 8.50
C LEU A 117 -4.90 -0.39 8.20
N LEU A 118 -5.29 0.80 8.67
CA LEU A 118 -4.53 2.03 8.49
C LEU A 118 -3.17 1.99 9.20
N LEU A 119 -3.13 1.42 10.41
CA LEU A 119 -1.91 1.23 11.19
C LEU A 119 -0.92 0.29 10.47
N GLY A 120 -1.39 -0.84 9.94
CA GLY A 120 -0.57 -1.78 9.18
C GLY A 120 0.05 -1.16 7.94
N ILE A 121 -0.75 -0.46 7.14
CA ILE A 121 -0.25 0.27 5.96
C ILE A 121 0.73 1.38 6.39
N GLY A 122 0.41 2.11 7.45
CA GLY A 122 1.24 3.16 8.03
C GLY A 122 2.62 2.68 8.44
N LEU A 123 2.66 1.77 9.41
CA LEU A 123 3.88 1.20 9.98
C LEU A 123 4.70 0.44 8.95
N GLY A 124 4.05 -0.36 8.10
CA GLY A 124 4.72 -1.12 7.04
C GLY A 124 5.47 -0.21 6.07
N ASN A 125 4.84 0.86 5.59
CA ASN A 125 5.48 1.79 4.65
C ASN A 125 6.55 2.66 5.32
N ILE A 126 6.34 3.16 6.55
CA ILE A 126 7.33 3.96 7.28
C ILE A 126 8.58 3.12 7.59
N SER A 127 8.40 1.91 8.13
CA SER A 127 9.52 1.01 8.43
C SER A 127 10.31 0.67 7.16
N THR A 128 9.63 0.35 6.07
CA THR A 128 10.28 0.06 4.78
C THR A 128 11.07 1.27 4.27
N PHE A 129 10.51 2.48 4.39
CA PHE A 129 11.22 3.72 4.05
C PHE A 129 12.49 3.90 4.89
N ILE A 130 12.37 3.82 6.22
CA ILE A 130 13.50 4.00 7.15
C ILE A 130 14.62 3.01 6.81
N PHE A 131 14.28 1.73 6.62
CA PHE A 131 15.27 0.69 6.39
C PHE A 131 15.87 0.73 4.99
N MET A 132 15.09 1.06 3.96
CA MET A 132 15.62 1.31 2.61
C MET A 132 16.59 2.48 2.60
N ASN A 133 16.27 3.56 3.32
CA ASN A 133 17.13 4.73 3.40
C ASN A 133 18.43 4.39 4.15
N LYS A 134 18.32 3.75 5.32
CA LYS A 134 19.46 3.45 6.21
C LYS A 134 20.38 2.34 5.70
N PHE A 135 19.83 1.24 5.20
CA PHE A 135 20.59 0.03 4.86
C PHE A 135 20.80 -0.16 3.36
N SER A 136 20.19 0.68 2.52
CA SER A 136 20.26 0.53 1.07
C SER A 136 20.53 1.84 0.33
N GLY A 137 20.63 2.97 1.05
CA GLY A 137 20.88 4.29 0.45
C GLY A 137 19.76 4.77 -0.48
N LEU A 138 18.55 4.20 -0.36
CA LEU A 138 17.41 4.50 -1.23
C LEU A 138 16.40 5.38 -0.49
N ASN A 139 16.28 6.62 -0.93
CA ASN A 139 15.35 7.60 -0.36
C ASN A 139 13.96 7.53 -1.01
N ASN A 140 13.14 6.61 -0.53
CA ASN A 140 11.83 6.26 -1.08
C ASN A 140 10.70 7.11 -0.47
N LYS A 141 10.74 8.42 -0.70
CA LYS A 141 9.80 9.40 -0.12
C LYS A 141 8.33 9.05 -0.42
N GLU A 142 8.05 8.39 -1.53
CA GLU A 142 6.71 7.91 -1.86
C GLU A 142 6.16 6.92 -0.83
N GLN A 143 6.98 6.02 -0.28
CA GLN A 143 6.58 5.13 0.80
C GLN A 143 6.33 5.88 2.10
N LEU A 144 7.22 6.83 2.44
CA LEU A 144 7.01 7.67 3.62
C LEU A 144 5.67 8.41 3.52
N LEU A 145 5.33 8.95 2.35
CA LEU A 145 4.09 9.67 2.12
C LEU A 145 2.86 8.79 2.34
N VAL A 146 2.83 7.58 1.75
CA VAL A 146 1.76 6.60 2.02
C VAL A 146 1.63 6.34 3.52
N GLY A 147 2.75 6.06 4.18
CA GLY A 147 2.75 5.68 5.59
C GLY A 147 2.28 6.80 6.51
N VAL A 148 2.77 8.02 6.33
CA VAL A 148 2.38 9.20 7.14
C VAL A 148 0.90 9.52 6.93
N ILE A 149 0.43 9.52 5.69
CA ILE A 149 -0.99 9.81 5.40
C ILE A 149 -1.88 8.73 6.02
N SER A 150 -1.54 7.44 5.88
CA SER A 150 -2.32 6.36 6.47
C SER A 150 -2.40 6.46 8.01
N LEU A 151 -1.30 6.79 8.69
CA LEU A 151 -1.33 7.02 10.14
C LEU A 151 -2.13 8.27 10.52
N ALA A 152 -1.97 9.37 9.77
CA ALA A 152 -2.73 10.60 10.02
C ALA A 152 -4.24 10.38 9.87
N LEU A 153 -4.66 9.52 8.93
CA LEU A 153 -6.05 9.18 8.67
C LEU A 153 -6.69 8.29 9.75
N ILE A 154 -5.94 7.79 10.74
CA ILE A 154 -6.51 7.12 11.92
C ILE A 154 -7.36 8.10 12.73
N LEU A 155 -6.94 9.36 12.87
CA LEU A 155 -7.67 10.38 13.63
C LEU A 155 -9.06 10.70 13.04
N PRO A 156 -9.21 11.02 11.73
CA PRO A 156 -10.53 11.21 11.15
C PRO A 156 -11.32 9.90 11.11
N ALA A 157 -10.69 8.73 10.96
CA ALA A 157 -11.41 7.46 11.08
C ALA A 157 -12.05 7.31 12.47
N PHE A 158 -11.32 7.67 13.54
CA PHE A 158 -11.84 7.66 14.90
C PHE A 158 -12.96 8.68 15.11
N GLY A 159 -12.80 9.88 14.56
CA GLY A 159 -13.83 10.92 14.60
C GLY A 159 -15.13 10.49 13.91
N ILE A 160 -15.03 9.80 12.77
CA ILE A 160 -16.19 9.29 12.02
C ILE A 160 -16.87 8.14 12.79
N ASP A 161 -16.08 7.22 13.34
CA ASP A 161 -16.59 6.06 14.08
C ASP A 161 -17.36 6.50 15.33
N SER A 162 -16.77 7.42 16.11
CA SER A 162 -17.35 7.92 17.37
C SER A 162 -18.56 8.86 17.22
N SER A 163 -18.80 9.43 16.03
CA SER A 163 -19.87 10.42 15.82
C SER A 163 -21.09 9.87 15.08
N PHE A 164 -20.97 8.83 14.26
CA PHE A 164 -22.05 8.43 13.35
C PHE A 164 -22.12 6.94 12.99
N LEU A 165 -21.07 6.14 13.23
CA LEU A 165 -20.95 4.78 12.66
C LEU A 165 -20.87 3.63 13.68
N LEU A 166 -21.10 3.87 14.98
CA LEU A 166 -21.10 2.80 15.99
C LEU A 166 -22.03 1.61 15.64
N GLU A 167 -23.08 1.85 14.85
CA GLU A 167 -24.01 0.81 14.38
C GLU A 167 -23.69 0.24 12.98
N ASN A 168 -22.76 0.85 12.21
CA ASN A 168 -22.44 0.47 10.83
C ASN A 168 -20.93 0.23 10.65
N GLN A 169 -20.43 -0.83 11.30
CA GLN A 169 -19.04 -1.26 11.23
C GLN A 169 -18.57 -1.54 9.79
N ASP A 170 -19.45 -2.04 8.93
CA ASP A 170 -19.26 -2.23 7.49
C ASP A 170 -18.82 -0.93 6.78
N ILE A 171 -19.51 0.18 7.06
CA ILE A 171 -19.19 1.49 6.50
C ILE A 171 -17.85 2.00 7.03
N ALA A 172 -17.55 1.79 8.32
CA ALA A 172 -16.27 2.17 8.90
C ALA A 172 -15.09 1.44 8.22
N VAL A 173 -15.25 0.13 7.95
CA VAL A 173 -14.26 -0.64 7.20
C VAL A 173 -14.14 -0.13 5.75
N LEU A 174 -15.26 0.14 5.06
CA LEU A 174 -15.23 0.71 3.71
C LEU A 174 -14.44 2.03 3.66
N VAL A 175 -14.77 2.97 4.55
CA VAL A 175 -14.11 4.29 4.63
C VAL A 175 -12.61 4.13 4.88
N SER A 176 -12.20 3.24 5.80
CA SER A 176 -10.77 2.99 6.05
C SER A 176 -10.04 2.46 4.83
N ARG A 177 -10.67 1.59 4.02
CA ARG A 177 -10.08 1.09 2.78
C ARG A 177 -9.99 2.19 1.72
N LEU A 178 -10.95 3.11 1.67
CA LEU A 178 -10.87 4.29 0.80
C LEU A 178 -9.76 5.25 1.25
N PHE A 179 -9.52 5.41 2.54
CA PHE A 179 -8.36 6.14 3.08
C PHE A 179 -7.03 5.50 2.72
N ILE A 180 -6.94 4.17 2.74
CA ILE A 180 -5.77 3.43 2.25
C ILE A 180 -5.58 3.67 0.76
N ALA A 181 -6.65 3.55 -0.04
CA ALA A 181 -6.60 3.82 -1.47
C ALA A 181 -6.13 5.24 -1.77
N ALA A 182 -6.63 6.25 -1.05
CA ALA A 182 -6.18 7.64 -1.17
C ALA A 182 -4.70 7.80 -0.82
N SER A 183 -4.24 7.17 0.27
CA SER A 183 -2.82 7.19 0.67
C SER A 183 -1.91 6.65 -0.43
N TYR A 184 -2.26 5.47 -0.99
CA TYR A 184 -1.53 4.86 -2.10
C TYR A 184 -1.60 5.69 -3.38
N ALA A 185 -2.75 6.28 -3.71
CA ALA A 185 -2.89 7.15 -4.87
C ALA A 185 -1.96 8.37 -4.75
N ILE A 186 -1.94 9.04 -3.61
CA ILE A 186 -1.09 10.21 -3.36
C ILE A 186 0.40 9.83 -3.45
N GLY A 187 0.81 8.75 -2.77
CA GLY A 187 2.18 8.24 -2.88
C GLY A 187 2.56 7.87 -4.32
N GLY A 188 1.64 7.26 -5.04
CA GLY A 188 1.82 6.83 -6.43
C GLY A 188 1.97 8.00 -7.41
N ILE A 189 1.08 8.99 -7.30
CA ILE A 189 1.13 10.24 -8.08
C ILE A 189 2.43 10.98 -7.78
N TYR A 190 2.77 11.14 -6.50
CA TYR A 190 4.03 11.77 -6.10
C TYR A 190 5.24 11.10 -6.76
N ALA A 191 5.29 9.77 -6.75
CA ALA A 191 6.38 9.02 -7.35
C ALA A 191 6.46 9.20 -8.87
N VAL A 192 5.34 9.21 -9.59
CA VAL A 192 5.29 9.35 -11.06
C VAL A 192 5.65 10.77 -11.51
N TYR A 193 5.23 11.80 -10.78
CA TYR A 193 5.47 13.20 -11.15
C TYR A 193 6.80 13.77 -10.63
N GLN A 194 7.55 13.01 -9.85
CA GLN A 194 8.85 13.43 -9.39
C GLN A 194 9.82 13.54 -10.58
N LYS A 195 10.47 14.70 -10.69
CA LYS A 195 11.57 14.97 -11.62
C LYS A 195 12.90 14.79 -10.89
N ASP A 196 13.96 14.53 -11.66
CA ASP A 196 15.36 14.45 -11.20
C ASP A 196 15.79 15.74 -10.48
#